data_AF-A0A6L6X3A9-F1
#
_entry.id   AF-A0A6L6X3A9-F1
#
_cell.length_a   1.000
_cell.length_b   1.000
_cell.length_c   1.000
_cell.angle_alpha   90.00
_cell.angle_beta   90.00
_cell.angle_gamma   90.00
#
_symmetry.space_group_name_H-M   'P 1'
#
loop_
_entity.id
_entity.type
_entity.pdbx_description
1 polymer ?
#
loop_
_entity_poly.entity_id
_entity_poly.type
_entity_poly.pdbx_seq_one_letter_code
_entity_poly.pdbx_strand_id
1 'polypeptide(L)' 'MESGCWLVTLPAIDGRQYVYRVYAPADALLADLFWEAWHCHDEGPFPRALDLFDAAVIQHVG' A
#
# COMPACT_ATOMS: atom_id res chain seq x y z
N MET A 1 -15.91 13.05 6.57
CA MET A 1 -14.67 13.15 5.79
C MET A 1 -14.90 12.32 4.54
N GLU A 2 -14.80 12.93 3.36
CA GLU A 2 -14.87 12.16 2.13
C GLU A 2 -13.60 11.28 2.07
N SER A 3 -13.78 9.96 1.90
CA SER A 3 -12.63 9.06 1.69
C SER A 3 -12.03 9.36 0.33
N GLY A 4 -10.75 9.77 0.32
CA GLY A 4 -9.93 9.84 -0.88
C GLY A 4 -9.47 8.45 -1.32
N CYS A 5 -8.78 8.39 -2.46
CA CYS A 5 -8.14 7.17 -2.93
C CYS A 5 -6.63 7.34 -2.83
N TRP A 6 -5.94 6.33 -2.33
CA TRP A 6 -4.48 6.28 -2.29
C TRP A 6 -3.98 5.10 -3.10
N LEU A 7 -2.88 5.29 -3.82
CA LEU A 7 -2.10 4.20 -4.42
C LEU A 7 -0.91 3.90 -3.52
N VAL A 8 -0.81 2.64 -3.10
CA VAL A 8 0.30 2.13 -2.30
C VAL A 8 1.03 1.09 -3.12
N THR A 9 2.28 1.36 -3.45
CA THR A 9 3.14 0.46 -4.22
C THR A 9 4.08 -0.27 -3.28
N LEU A 10 4.03 -1.61 -3.30
CA LEU A 10 4.83 -2.49 -2.47
C LEU A 10 5.82 -3.26 -3.35
N PRO A 11 7.14 -3.18 -3.07
CA PRO A 11 8.10 -4.09 -3.68
C PRO A 11 7.96 -5.49 -3.08
N ALA A 12 8.16 -6.52 -3.89
CA ALA A 12 8.11 -7.91 -3.47
C ALA A 12 9.45 -8.65 -3.69
N ILE A 13 9.59 -9.81 -3.06
CA ILE A 13 10.82 -10.64 -3.11
C ILE A 13 11.16 -11.13 -4.52
N ASP A 14 10.21 -11.12 -5.45
CA ASP A 14 10.41 -11.48 -6.85
C ASP A 14 10.90 -10.31 -7.72
N GLY A 15 11.19 -9.17 -7.08
CA GLY A 15 11.65 -7.94 -7.73
C GLY A 15 10.53 -7.15 -8.43
N ARG A 16 9.27 -7.59 -8.34
CA ARG A 16 8.13 -6.87 -8.89
C ARG A 16 7.59 -5.84 -7.89
N GLN A 17 6.78 -4.93 -8.42
CA GLN A 17 6.03 -3.96 -7.64
C GLN A 17 4.54 -4.23 -7.80
N TYR A 18 3.83 -4.21 -6.68
CA TYR A 18 2.40 -4.45 -6.61
C TYR A 18 1.71 -3.19 -6.11
N VAL A 19 0.66 -2.74 -6.82
CA VAL A 19 0.00 -1.47 -6.53
C VAL A 19 -1.41 -1.73 -6.03
N TYR A 20 -1.72 -1.21 -4.86
CA TYR A 20 -3.00 -1.34 -4.19
C TYR A 20 -3.71 0.01 -4.13
N ARG A 21 -5.04 -0.03 -4.27
CA ARG A 21 -5.89 1.12 -3.96
C ARG A 21 -6.36 1.00 -2.52
N VAL A 22 -6.05 2.01 -1.71
CA VAL A 22 -6.53 2.13 -0.34
C VAL A 22 -7.48 3.32 -0.27
N TYR A 23 -8.72 3.09 0.16
CA TYR A 23 -9.69 4.16 0.33
C TYR A 23 -9.63 4.69 1.75
N ALA A 24 -9.15 5.91 1.91
CA ALA A 24 -8.91 6.51 3.22
C ALA A 24 -8.99 8.04 3.13
N PRO A 25 -9.24 8.73 4.25
CA PRO A 25 -9.18 10.19 4.30
C PRO A 25 -7.85 10.76 3.79
N ALA A 26 -7.86 12.01 3.31
CA ALA A 26 -6.65 12.68 2.83
C ALA A 26 -5.60 12.97 3.92
N ASP A 27 -6.01 12.91 5.19
CA ASP A 27 -5.17 13.06 6.38
C ASP A 27 -4.81 11.71 7.04
N ALA A 28 -5.06 10.59 6.35
CA ALA A 28 -4.65 9.27 6.82
C ALA A 28 -3.14 9.20 7.05
N LEU A 29 -2.73 8.50 8.12
CA LEU A 29 -1.32 8.25 8.37
C LEU A 29 -0.78 7.32 7.28
N LEU A 30 0.38 7.66 6.73
CA LEU A 30 1.02 6.84 5.70
C LEU A 30 1.26 5.40 6.19
N ALA A 31 1.58 5.23 7.48
CA ALA A 31 1.77 3.92 8.11
C ALA A 31 0.50 3.05 8.06
N ASP A 32 -0.67 3.65 8.27
CA ASP A 32 -1.95 2.92 8.20
C ASP A 32 -2.24 2.50 6.75
N LEU A 33 -1.96 3.37 5.77
CA LEU A 33 -2.11 3.05 4.35
C LEU A 33 -1.18 1.91 3.91
N PHE A 34 0.07 1.94 4.37
CA PHE A 34 1.03 0.86 4.14
C PHE A 34 0.54 -0.45 4.75
N TRP A 35 0.12 -0.42 6.02
CA TRP A 35 -0.32 -1.61 6.74
C TRP A 35 -1.50 -2.27 6.04
N GLU A 36 -2.50 -1.48 5.63
CA GLU A 36 -3.67 -1.99 4.91
C GLU A 36 -3.28 -2.67 3.58
N ALA A 37 -2.42 -2.03 2.79
CA ALA A 37 -1.94 -2.58 1.52
C ALA A 37 -1.08 -3.83 1.73
N TRP A 38 -0.16 -3.81 2.69
CA TRP A 38 0.77 -4.90 2.97
C TRP A 38 0.05 -6.13 3.50
N HIS A 39 -0.91 -5.93 4.41
CA HIS A 39 -1.74 -7.02 4.94
C HIS A 39 -2.59 -7.65 3.83
N CYS A 40 -3.20 -6.83 2.97
CA CYS A 40 -3.94 -7.33 1.80
C CYS A 40 -3.02 -8.13 0.84
N HIS A 41 -1.76 -7.72 0.66
CA HIS A 41 -0.80 -8.45 -0.16
C HIS A 41 -0.40 -9.79 0.46
N ASP A 42 -0.09 -9.83 1.76
CA ASP A 42 0.42 -11.02 2.45
C ASP A 42 -0.61 -12.17 2.48
N GLU A 43 -1.91 -11.85 2.45
CA GLU A 43 -3.00 -12.83 2.32
C GLU A 43 -3.22 -13.33 0.86
N GLY A 44 -2.58 -12.68 -0.12
CA GLY A 44 -2.75 -12.95 -1.54
C GLY A 44 -1.90 -14.11 -2.08
N PRO A 45 -2.12 -14.53 -3.34
CA PRO A 45 -1.35 -15.60 -3.98
C PRO A 45 0.03 -15.14 -4.51
N PHE A 46 0.42 -13.89 -4.24
CA PHE A 46 1.62 -13.29 -4.80
C PHE A 46 2.86 -13.57 -3.93
N PRO A 47 4.07 -13.53 -4.50
CA PRO A 47 5.30 -13.57 -3.71
C PRO A 47 5.30 -12.48 -2.64
N ARG A 48 5.81 -12.80 -1.44
CA ARG A 48 5.79 -11.92 -0.26
C ARG A 48 6.27 -10.50 -0.59
N ALA A 49 5.49 -9.50 -0.19
CA ALA A 49 5.90 -8.10 -0.19
C ALA A 49 6.98 -7.86 0.87
N LEU A 50 7.92 -6.95 0.60
CA LEU A 50 8.89 -6.52 1.59
C LEU A 50 8.16 -5.70 2.66
N ASP A 51 8.30 -6.12 3.92
CA ASP A 51 7.83 -5.36 5.09
C ASP A 51 8.79 -4.19 5.38
N LEU A 52 8.89 -3.28 4.42
CA LEU A 52 9.78 -2.11 4.45
C LEU A 52 8.96 -0.88 4.09
N PHE A 53 8.45 -0.21 5.12
CA PHE A 53 7.66 1.01 4.99
C PHE A 53 8.35 2.06 4.10
N ASP A 54 9.64 2.31 4.31
CA ASP A 54 10.42 3.31 3.56
C ASP A 54 10.60 2.97 2.07
N ALA A 55 10.35 1.71 1.68
CA ALA A 55 10.41 1.28 0.29
C ALA A 55 9.05 1.41 -0.43
N ALA A 56 7.98 1.67 0.30
CA ALA A 56 6.65 1.84 -0.28
C ALA A 56 6.51 3.23 -0.92
N VAL A 57 5.87 3.28 -2.08
CA VAL A 57 5.48 4.54 -2.71
C VAL A 57 4.00 4.77 -2.46
N ILE A 58 3.67 5.84 -1.73
CA ILE A 58 2.30 6.18 -1.32
C ILE A 58 1.90 7.50 -1.97
N GLN A 59 0.82 7.49 -2.74
CA GLN A 59 0.36 8.63 -3.53
C GLN A 59 -1.14 8.83 -3.36
N HIS A 60 -1.58 10.05 -3.05
CA HIS A 60 -3.00 10.38 -3.09
C HIS A 60 -3.46 10.52 -4.54
N VAL A 61 -4.63 9.96 -4.84
CA VAL A 61 -5.35 10.06 -6.10
C VAL A 61 -6.63 10.84 -5.83
N GLY A 62 -6.51 12.16 -5.98
CA GLY A 62 -7.57 13.14 -5.80
C GLY A 62 -7.03 14.54 -5.99
#